data_AF-A0A944D8P3-F1
#
_entry.id   AF-A0A944D8P3-F1
#
_cell.length_a   1.000
_cell.length_b   1.000
_cell.length_c   1.000
_cell.angle_alpha   90.00
_cell.angle_beta   90.00
_cell.angle_gamma   90.00
#
_symmetry.space_group_name_H-M   'P 1'
#
loop_
_entity.id
_entity.type
_entity.pdbx_description
1 polymer ?
#
loop_
_entity_poly.entity_id
_entity_poly.type
_entity_poly.pdbx_seq_one_letter_code
_entity_poly.pdbx_strand_id
1 'polypeptide(L)'
;MKREITPTSVERVMRDDDFIVSKTNPKGIITYCNPIFVEFSGYAEDELLGVQHNIIRHPDMPRAAFKLAWDTIAAGKEFFAYVKNMSKDGGFYWVLAHITPDVDTTGRITGYTSVRRCPSRKAVDTVAAVYRLMRDAEKKAGARDAIAAGTDVLLSVLKEKDMSYEELVFAL
;
A
#
# COMPACT_ATOMS: atom_id res chain seq x y z
N MET A 1 -18.83 15.76 5.87
CA MET A 1 -18.13 16.20 4.64
C MET A 1 -16.82 15.43 4.56
N LYS A 2 -16.59 14.61 3.52
CA LYS A 2 -15.23 14.08 3.27
C LYS A 2 -14.34 15.29 2.99
N ARG A 3 -13.34 15.54 3.85
CA ARG A 3 -12.30 16.53 3.54
C ARG A 3 -11.59 16.07 2.27
N GLU A 4 -11.65 16.87 1.22
CA GLU A 4 -10.89 16.64 0.00
C GLU A 4 -9.45 17.07 0.30
N ILE A 5 -8.60 16.10 0.62
CA ILE A 5 -7.18 16.33 0.89
C ILE A 5 -6.47 16.38 -0.46
N THR A 6 -5.85 17.52 -0.78
CA THR A 6 -5.09 17.71 -2.01
C THR A 6 -3.66 17.19 -1.82
N PRO A 7 -3.17 16.26 -2.66
CA PRO A 7 -1.79 15.80 -2.59
C PRO A 7 -0.80 16.92 -2.86
N THR A 8 0.28 16.96 -2.08
CA THR A 8 1.43 17.84 -2.25
C THR A 8 2.65 17.03 -2.70
N SER A 9 3.73 17.72 -3.04
CA SER A 9 5.03 17.09 -3.34
C SER A 9 5.92 16.91 -2.12
N VAL A 10 5.43 17.19 -0.91
CA VAL A 10 6.24 17.11 0.32
C VAL A 10 6.32 15.66 0.79
N GLU A 11 7.52 15.09 0.69
CA GLU A 11 7.82 13.76 1.22
C GLU A 11 8.24 13.84 2.69
N ARG A 12 7.58 13.06 3.54
CA ARG A 12 8.01 12.71 4.90
C ARG A 12 8.82 11.44 4.81
N VAL A 13 10.14 11.57 4.77
CA VAL A 13 11.04 10.41 4.70
C VAL A 13 10.97 9.64 6.01
N MET A 14 10.66 8.35 5.94
CA MET A 14 10.60 7.46 7.09
C MET A 14 11.99 7.29 7.71
N ARG A 15 12.08 7.26 9.04
CA ARG A 15 13.37 7.05 9.70
C ARG A 15 13.74 5.57 9.64
N ASP A 16 15.03 5.27 9.60
CA ASP A 16 15.52 3.90 9.38
C ASP A 16 15.05 2.91 10.47
N ASP A 17 15.01 3.37 11.73
CA ASP A 17 14.58 2.56 12.89
C ASP A 17 13.06 2.61 13.15
N ASP A 18 12.29 3.37 12.35
CA ASP A 18 10.85 3.42 12.53
C ASP A 18 10.19 2.11 12.07
N PHE A 19 9.15 1.72 12.80
CA PHE A 19 8.20 0.71 12.37
C PHE A 19 6.79 1.26 12.49
N ILE A 20 6.10 1.36 11.37
CA ILE A 20 4.67 1.66 11.36
C ILE A 20 3.93 0.32 11.48
N VAL A 21 3.05 0.20 12.47
CA VAL A 21 2.25 -1.01 12.72
C VAL A 21 0.77 -0.66 12.75
N SER A 22 -0.02 -1.43 12.02
CA SER A 22 -1.48 -1.36 12.07
C SER A 22 -2.10 -2.74 12.01
N LYS A 23 -3.24 -2.92 12.67
CA LYS A 23 -4.10 -4.09 12.50
C LYS A 23 -5.45 -3.69 11.96
N THR A 24 -6.06 -4.60 11.22
CA THR A 24 -7.40 -4.43 10.67
C THR A 24 -8.25 -5.65 10.93
N ASN A 25 -9.57 -5.50 10.89
CA ASN A 25 -10.48 -6.64 10.76
C ASN A 25 -10.48 -7.17 9.30
N PRO A 26 -11.18 -8.27 8.98
CA PRO A 26 -11.16 -8.86 7.63
C PRO A 26 -11.75 -7.96 6.54
N LYS A 27 -12.39 -6.85 6.90
CA LYS A 27 -12.96 -5.85 5.97
C LYS A 27 -12.02 -4.66 5.73
N GLY A 28 -10.82 -4.66 6.31
CA GLY A 28 -9.82 -3.59 6.19
C GLY A 28 -10.05 -2.40 7.14
N ILE A 29 -10.95 -2.53 8.11
CA ILE A 29 -11.20 -1.48 9.11
C ILE A 29 -10.12 -1.55 10.18
N ILE A 30 -9.45 -0.44 10.46
CA ILE A 30 -8.37 -0.34 11.44
C ILE A 30 -8.91 -0.63 12.84
N THR A 31 -8.27 -1.59 13.51
CA THR A 31 -8.55 -1.98 14.91
C THR A 31 -7.41 -1.60 15.85
N TYR A 32 -6.23 -1.29 15.31
CA TYR A 32 -5.07 -0.85 16.06
C TYR A 32 -4.13 -0.05 15.15
N CYS A 33 -3.49 0.98 15.70
CA CYS A 33 -2.38 1.71 15.10
C CYS A 33 -1.37 2.08 16.17
N ASN A 34 -0.07 2.04 15.86
CA ASN A 34 0.96 2.49 16.80
C ASN A 34 1.21 4.01 16.67
N PRO A 35 1.91 4.65 17.64
CA PRO A 35 2.20 6.08 17.60
C PRO A 35 2.93 6.56 16.34
N ILE A 36 3.82 5.75 15.77
CA ILE A 36 4.51 6.08 14.52
C ILE A 36 3.52 6.16 13.35
N PHE A 37 2.48 5.31 13.33
CA PHE A 37 1.44 5.44 12.32
C PHE A 37 0.65 6.74 12.45
N VAL A 38 0.29 7.12 13.68
CA VAL A 38 -0.38 8.41 13.99
C VAL A 38 0.49 9.57 13.49
N GLU A 39 1.78 9.56 13.81
CA GLU A 39 2.72 10.60 13.41
C GLU A 39 2.83 10.76 11.87
N PHE A 40 3.10 9.68 11.14
CA PHE A 40 3.29 9.76 9.69
C PHE A 40 1.99 10.04 8.94
N SER A 41 0.88 9.47 9.42
CA SER A 41 -0.43 9.70 8.80
C SER A 41 -0.95 11.11 9.07
N GLY A 42 -0.56 11.74 10.18
CA GLY A 42 -1.05 13.04 10.62
C GLY A 42 -2.51 13.03 11.10
N TYR A 43 -3.11 11.84 11.23
CA TYR A 43 -4.42 11.65 11.85
C TYR A 43 -4.25 11.35 13.33
N ALA A 44 -5.17 11.82 14.16
CA ALA A 44 -5.27 11.35 15.53
C ALA A 44 -5.73 9.88 15.58
N GLU A 45 -5.41 9.17 16.67
CA GLU A 45 -5.74 7.75 16.82
C GLU A 45 -7.26 7.51 16.70
N ASP A 46 -8.08 8.37 17.29
CA ASP A 46 -9.55 8.31 17.24
C ASP A 46 -10.12 8.56 15.83
N GLU A 47 -9.38 9.26 14.97
CA GLU A 47 -9.70 9.41 13.55
C GLU A 47 -9.28 8.20 12.70
N LEU A 48 -8.39 7.34 13.20
CA LEU A 48 -7.92 6.13 12.53
C LEU A 48 -8.74 4.90 12.93
N LEU A 49 -9.02 4.73 14.22
CA LEU A 49 -9.72 3.57 14.74
C LEU A 49 -11.15 3.49 14.19
N GLY A 50 -11.54 2.31 13.72
CA GLY A 50 -12.87 2.11 13.11
C GLY A 50 -13.00 2.63 11.68
N VAL A 51 -11.94 3.19 11.10
CA VAL A 51 -11.93 3.69 9.71
C VAL A 51 -11.27 2.69 8.76
N GLN A 52 -11.68 2.72 7.49
CA GLN A 52 -11.05 1.92 6.45
C GLN A 52 -9.58 2.34 6.26
N HIS A 53 -8.67 1.35 6.19
CA HIS A 53 -7.23 1.59 6.08
C HIS A 53 -6.85 2.43 4.84
N ASN A 54 -7.70 2.42 3.80
CA ASN A 54 -7.51 3.24 2.60
C ASN A 54 -7.60 4.77 2.84
N ILE A 55 -7.86 5.25 4.06
CA ILE A 55 -7.80 6.67 4.42
C ILE A 55 -6.43 7.31 4.13
N ILE A 56 -5.35 6.53 4.21
CA ILE A 56 -3.97 6.97 3.87
C ILE A 56 -3.58 6.65 2.43
N ARG A 57 -4.50 6.20 1.58
CA ARG A 57 -4.16 5.83 0.20
C ARG A 57 -3.76 7.06 -0.60
N HIS A 58 -2.55 7.04 -1.16
CA HIS A 58 -2.16 8.07 -2.13
C HIS A 58 -2.85 7.81 -3.49
N PRO A 59 -3.33 8.86 -4.20
CA PRO A 59 -3.88 8.71 -5.56
C PRO A 59 -2.84 8.31 -6.62
N ASP A 60 -1.56 8.26 -6.25
CA ASP A 60 -0.49 7.78 -7.14
C ASP A 60 -0.30 6.27 -7.03
N MET A 61 -1.03 5.59 -6.15
CA MET A 61 -0.98 4.14 -6.10
C MET A 61 -1.96 3.55 -7.13
N PRO A 62 -1.47 2.73 -8.09
CA PRO A 62 -2.31 2.08 -9.08
C PRO A 62 -3.43 1.25 -8.42
N ARG A 63 -4.60 1.22 -9.05
CA ARG A 63 -5.72 0.37 -8.61
C ARG A 63 -5.35 -1.12 -8.69
N ALA A 64 -4.62 -1.51 -9.73
CA ALA A 64 -4.17 -2.89 -9.91
C ALA A 64 -3.23 -3.34 -8.78
N ALA A 65 -2.33 -2.47 -8.28
CA ALA A 65 -1.43 -2.80 -7.18
C ALA A 65 -2.19 -3.10 -5.88
N PHE A 66 -3.25 -2.33 -5.57
CA PHE A 66 -4.10 -2.63 -4.41
C PHE A 66 -4.94 -3.89 -4.59
N LYS A 67 -5.43 -4.14 -5.80
CA LYS A 67 -6.16 -5.38 -6.07
C LYS A 67 -5.26 -6.58 -5.87
N LEU A 68 -4.02 -6.56 -6.37
CA LEU A 68 -3.05 -7.60 -6.13
C LEU A 68 -2.84 -7.82 -4.62
N ALA A 69 -2.59 -6.76 -3.85
CA ALA A 69 -2.44 -6.84 -2.40
C ALA A 69 -3.65 -7.51 -1.74
N TRP A 70 -4.86 -7.06 -2.06
CA TRP A 70 -6.10 -7.57 -1.46
C TRP A 70 -6.38 -9.02 -1.83
N ASP A 71 -6.24 -9.38 -3.11
CA ASP A 71 -6.43 -10.74 -3.57
C ASP A 71 -5.44 -11.70 -2.88
N THR A 72 -4.18 -11.29 -2.72
CA THR A 72 -3.14 -12.09 -2.05
C THR A 72 -3.47 -12.32 -0.58
N ILE A 73 -3.75 -11.27 0.19
CA ILE A 73 -3.99 -11.42 1.63
C ILE A 73 -5.32 -12.10 1.92
N ALA A 74 -6.35 -11.87 1.10
CA ALA A 74 -7.63 -12.58 1.23
C ALA A 74 -7.51 -14.08 0.91
N ALA A 75 -6.51 -14.48 0.13
CA ALA A 75 -6.17 -15.88 -0.13
C ALA A 75 -5.31 -16.50 1.00
N GLY A 76 -5.10 -15.81 2.12
CA GLY A 76 -4.31 -16.31 3.25
C GLY A 76 -2.80 -16.26 3.02
N LYS A 77 -2.32 -15.49 2.03
CA LYS A 77 -0.90 -15.35 1.73
C LYS A 77 -0.37 -14.02 2.25
N GLU A 78 0.91 -13.99 2.60
CA GLU A 78 1.60 -12.75 2.93
C GLU A 78 1.83 -11.90 1.68
N PHE A 79 1.97 -10.60 1.88
CA PHE A 79 2.19 -9.66 0.79
C PHE A 79 3.24 -8.62 1.15
N PHE A 80 4.24 -8.46 0.27
CA PHE A 80 5.27 -7.44 0.37
C PHE A 80 5.11 -6.42 -0.76
N ALA A 81 5.15 -5.13 -0.45
CA ALA A 81 5.07 -4.08 -1.47
C ALA A 81 5.66 -2.76 -1.01
N TYR A 82 6.19 -1.99 -1.97
CA TYR A 82 6.51 -0.58 -1.78
C TYR A 82 5.25 0.25 -1.95
N VAL A 83 4.84 0.99 -0.91
CA VAL A 83 3.56 1.71 -0.89
C VAL A 83 3.78 3.19 -0.63
N LYS A 84 3.19 4.03 -1.48
CA LYS A 84 3.09 5.48 -1.26
C LYS A 84 1.80 5.77 -0.50
N ASN A 85 1.93 6.35 0.68
CA ASN A 85 0.80 6.76 1.52
C ASN A 85 0.70 8.29 1.55
N MET A 86 -0.52 8.79 1.73
CA MET A 86 -0.83 10.21 1.86
C MET A 86 -1.17 10.55 3.31
N SER A 87 -0.52 11.57 3.84
CA SER A 87 -0.78 12.15 5.16
C SER A 87 -1.99 13.09 5.10
N LYS A 88 -2.57 13.40 6.27
CA LYS A 88 -3.76 14.25 6.41
C LYS A 88 -3.60 15.66 5.86
N ASP A 89 -2.37 16.17 5.83
CA ASP A 89 -2.00 17.47 5.29
C ASP A 89 -1.71 17.45 3.77
N GLY A 90 -1.87 16.29 3.13
CA GLY A 90 -1.56 16.10 1.71
C GLY A 90 -0.09 15.78 1.42
N GLY A 91 0.79 15.78 2.41
CA GLY A 91 2.13 15.21 2.27
C GLY A 91 2.08 13.70 1.98
N PHE A 92 3.22 13.09 1.68
CA PHE A 92 3.29 11.66 1.44
C PHE A 92 4.51 11.01 2.09
N TYR A 93 4.48 9.68 2.21
CA TYR A 93 5.62 8.89 2.65
C TYR A 93 5.62 7.53 1.95
N TRP A 94 6.81 7.02 1.67
CA TRP A 94 7.01 5.69 1.12
C TRP A 94 7.36 4.70 2.22
N VAL A 95 6.86 3.48 2.09
CA VAL A 95 7.16 2.36 3.00
C VAL A 95 7.41 1.09 2.22
N LEU A 96 8.22 0.19 2.75
CA LEU A 96 8.15 -1.23 2.42
C LEU A 96 7.19 -1.90 3.40
N ALA A 97 6.01 -2.27 2.90
CA ALA A 97 4.95 -2.93 3.66
C ALA A 97 5.09 -4.44 3.59
N HIS A 98 4.91 -5.10 4.73
CA HIS A 98 4.66 -6.52 4.89
C HIS A 98 3.28 -6.68 5.52
N ILE A 99 2.40 -7.45 4.88
CA ILE A 99 1.03 -7.68 5.33
C ILE A 99 0.85 -9.18 5.54
N THR A 100 0.44 -9.56 6.75
CA THR A 100 0.20 -10.95 7.14
C THR A 100 -1.26 -11.11 7.56
N PRO A 101 -1.98 -12.12 7.04
CA PRO A 101 -3.31 -12.48 7.53
C PRO A 101 -3.26 -13.04 8.95
N ASP A 102 -4.08 -12.49 9.85
CA ASP A 102 -4.26 -13.02 11.19
C ASP A 102 -5.32 -14.13 11.15
N VAL A 103 -5.03 -15.32 11.67
CA VAL A 103 -5.95 -16.48 11.66
C VAL A 103 -6.34 -16.93 13.06
N ASP A 104 -7.58 -17.40 13.23
CA ASP A 104 -8.01 -18.07 14.46
C ASP A 104 -7.57 -19.54 14.50
N THR A 105 -7.87 -20.25 15.60
CA THR A 105 -7.52 -21.66 15.79
C THR A 105 -8.14 -22.61 14.75
N THR A 106 -9.12 -22.14 13.97
CA THR A 106 -9.75 -22.90 12.88
C THR A 106 -9.16 -22.59 11.51
N GLY A 107 -8.17 -21.69 11.44
CA GLY A 107 -7.55 -21.24 10.19
C GLY A 107 -8.34 -20.16 9.46
N ARG A 108 -9.40 -19.61 10.07
CA ARG A 108 -10.19 -18.54 9.44
C ARG A 108 -9.51 -17.19 9.67
N ILE A 109 -9.44 -16.37 8.61
CA ILE A 109 -8.90 -15.01 8.67
C ILE A 109 -9.79 -14.14 9.59
N THR A 110 -9.17 -13.56 10.61
CA THR A 110 -9.78 -12.65 11.60
C THR A 110 -9.32 -11.21 11.45
N GLY A 111 -8.31 -10.96 10.62
CA GLY A 111 -7.77 -9.64 10.40
C GLY A 111 -6.52 -9.66 9.55
N TYR A 112 -5.88 -8.51 9.46
CA TYR A 112 -4.57 -8.37 8.84
C TYR A 112 -3.69 -7.48 9.71
N THR A 113 -2.47 -7.94 9.94
CA THR A 113 -1.39 -7.15 10.54
C THR A 113 -0.48 -6.63 9.44
N SER A 114 -0.21 -5.32 9.43
CA SER A 114 0.76 -4.70 8.53
C SER A 114 1.89 -4.05 9.30
N VAL A 115 3.12 -4.46 8.97
CA VAL A 115 4.37 -3.85 9.42
C VAL A 115 4.99 -3.12 8.24
N ARG A 116 5.42 -1.90 8.47
CA ARG A 116 5.95 -1.00 7.44
C ARG A 116 7.28 -0.43 7.93
N ARG A 117 8.31 -0.48 7.08
CA ARG A 117 9.66 0.00 7.37
C ARG A 117 10.15 1.00 6.32
N CYS A 118 11.21 1.72 6.64
CA CYS A 118 11.90 2.60 5.69
C CYS A 118 12.30 1.81 4.44
N PRO A 119 11.88 2.21 3.23
CA PRO A 119 12.27 1.56 2.00
C PRO A 119 13.61 2.09 1.48
N SER A 120 14.34 1.29 0.70
CA SER A 120 15.52 1.80 0.00
C SER A 120 15.11 2.85 -1.04
N ARG A 121 15.86 3.96 -1.16
CA ARG A 121 15.54 5.02 -2.13
C ARG A 121 15.56 4.50 -3.56
N LYS A 122 16.52 3.63 -3.88
CA LYS A 122 16.67 2.98 -5.19
C LYS A 122 15.45 2.12 -5.54
N ALA A 123 14.92 1.38 -4.57
CA ALA A 123 13.70 0.59 -4.77
C ALA A 123 12.50 1.50 -5.04
N VAL A 124 12.35 2.57 -4.24
CA VAL A 124 11.27 3.56 -4.43
C VAL A 124 11.31 4.15 -5.84
N ASP A 125 12.48 4.58 -6.32
CA ASP A 125 12.61 5.18 -7.66
C ASP A 125 12.21 4.19 -8.76
N THR A 126 12.61 2.93 -8.61
CA THR A 126 12.28 1.85 -9.55
C THR A 126 10.77 1.55 -9.54
N VAL A 127 10.17 1.35 -8.38
CA VAL A 127 8.74 1.02 -8.27
C VAL A 127 7.87 2.21 -8.64
N ALA A 128 8.27 3.44 -8.30
CA ALA A 128 7.56 4.64 -8.69
C ALA A 128 7.49 4.78 -10.23
N ALA A 129 8.55 4.38 -10.95
CA ALA A 129 8.52 4.33 -12.41
C ALA A 129 7.50 3.30 -12.93
N VAL A 130 7.48 2.08 -12.39
CA VAL A 130 6.49 1.05 -12.75
C VAL A 130 5.07 1.52 -12.46
N TYR A 131 4.84 2.11 -11.29
CA TYR A 131 3.52 2.62 -10.91
C TYR A 131 3.04 3.75 -11.79
N ARG A 132 3.92 4.63 -12.29
CA ARG A 132 3.53 5.64 -13.30
C ARG A 132 3.01 4.97 -14.57
N LEU A 133 3.71 3.98 -15.10
CA LEU A 133 3.26 3.24 -16.30
C LEU A 133 1.90 2.58 -16.07
N MET A 134 1.71 1.92 -14.92
CA MET A 134 0.44 1.30 -14.57
C MET A 134 -0.68 2.35 -14.47
N ARG A 135 -0.44 3.49 -13.82
CA ARG A 135 -1.42 4.58 -13.70
C ARG A 135 -1.80 5.17 -15.04
N ASP A 136 -0.84 5.34 -15.95
CA ASP A 136 -1.09 5.91 -17.26
C ASP A 136 -1.93 4.95 -18.12
N ALA A 137 -1.69 3.64 -18.03
CA ALA A 137 -2.55 2.62 -18.64
C ALA A 137 -3.96 2.62 -18.03
N GLU A 138 -4.06 2.66 -16.70
CA GLU A 138 -5.33 2.74 -15.96
C GLU A 138 -6.18 3.94 -16.40
N LYS A 139 -5.55 5.12 -16.55
CA LYS A 139 -6.23 6.34 -16.98
C LYS A 139 -6.73 6.25 -18.42
N LYS A 140 -5.91 5.71 -19.33
CA LYS A 140 -6.26 5.54 -20.75
C LYS A 140 -7.40 4.55 -20.95
N ALA A 141 -7.45 3.48 -20.17
CA ALA A 141 -8.47 2.45 -20.26
C ALA A 141 -9.83 2.87 -19.64
N GLY A 142 -9.82 3.87 -18.75
CA GLY A 142 -11.03 4.32 -18.05
C GLY A 142 -11.43 3.39 -16.90
N ALA A 143 -12.39 3.83 -16.09
CA ALA A 143 -12.67 3.23 -14.77
C ALA A 143 -13.04 1.74 -14.79
N ARG A 144 -13.68 1.27 -15.87
CA ARG A 144 -14.13 -0.12 -16.03
C ARG A 144 -12.94 -1.07 -16.19
N ASP A 145 -11.99 -0.70 -17.06
CA ASP A 145 -10.91 -1.58 -17.50
C ASP A 145 -9.55 -1.22 -16.86
N ALA A 146 -9.52 -0.18 -16.02
CA ALA A 146 -8.32 0.31 -15.35
C ALA A 146 -7.50 -0.81 -14.70
N ILE A 147 -8.13 -1.63 -13.85
CA ILE A 147 -7.44 -2.71 -13.13
C ILE A 147 -6.78 -3.70 -14.09
N ALA A 148 -7.46 -4.07 -15.18
CA ALA A 148 -6.91 -5.01 -16.17
C ALA A 148 -5.69 -4.37 -16.86
N ALA A 149 -5.84 -3.14 -17.35
CA ALA A 149 -4.76 -2.43 -18.02
C ALA A 149 -3.53 -2.21 -17.11
N GLY A 150 -3.74 -1.86 -15.83
CA GLY A 150 -2.66 -1.73 -14.85
C GLY A 150 -1.98 -3.07 -14.55
N THR A 151 -2.76 -4.15 -14.48
CA THR A 151 -2.24 -5.52 -14.29
C THR A 151 -1.38 -5.95 -15.47
N ASP A 152 -1.81 -5.69 -16.71
CA ASP A 152 -1.08 -6.05 -17.93
C ASP A 152 0.29 -5.35 -18.00
N VAL A 153 0.36 -4.09 -17.58
CA VAL A 153 1.64 -3.36 -17.47
C VAL A 153 2.56 -4.05 -16.46
N LEU A 154 2.05 -4.37 -15.27
CA LEU A 154 2.85 -5.04 -14.24
C LEU A 154 3.37 -6.39 -14.74
N LEU A 155 2.50 -7.22 -15.34
CA LEU A 155 2.88 -8.52 -15.88
C LEU A 155 3.92 -8.40 -17.01
N SER A 156 3.82 -7.36 -17.83
CA SER A 156 4.81 -7.09 -18.88
C SER A 156 6.18 -6.76 -18.30
N VAL A 157 6.23 -5.90 -17.26
CA VAL A 157 7.48 -5.56 -16.55
C VAL A 157 8.09 -6.79 -15.89
N LEU A 158 7.26 -7.62 -15.24
CA LEU A 158 7.70 -8.85 -14.60
C LEU A 158 8.27 -9.86 -15.60
N LYS A 159 7.60 -10.01 -16.75
CA LYS A 159 8.07 -10.86 -17.85
C LYS A 159 9.39 -10.39 -18.45
N GLU A 160 9.56 -9.08 -18.65
CA GLU A 160 10.82 -8.51 -19.17
C GLU A 160 12.00 -8.79 -18.22
N LYS A 161 11.73 -8.80 -16.92
CA LYS A 161 12.73 -9.07 -15.87
C LYS A 161 12.93 -10.54 -15.55
N ASP A 162 12.10 -11.42 -16.11
CA ASP A 162 12.03 -12.85 -15.75
C ASP A 162 11.89 -13.07 -14.23
N MET A 163 10.97 -12.31 -13.61
CA MET A 163 10.75 -12.31 -12.17
C MET A 163 9.26 -12.39 -11.83
N SER A 164 8.92 -13.07 -10.74
CA SER A 164 7.65 -12.87 -10.04
C SER A 164 7.60 -11.51 -9.35
N TYR A 165 6.40 -11.09 -8.93
CA TYR A 165 6.23 -9.84 -8.19
C TYR A 165 7.04 -9.83 -6.89
N GLU A 166 7.04 -10.95 -6.18
CA GLU A 166 7.75 -11.09 -4.92
C GLU A 166 9.27 -11.01 -5.11
N GLU A 167 9.81 -11.71 -6.12
CA GLU A 167 11.23 -11.60 -6.49
C GLU A 167 11.62 -10.18 -6.88
N LEU A 168 10.77 -9.48 -7.64
CA LEU A 168 10.99 -8.07 -7.96
C LEU A 168 11.06 -7.21 -6.69
N VAL A 169 10.16 -7.42 -5.73
CA VAL A 169 10.14 -6.63 -4.49
C VAL A 169 11.40 -6.88 -3.65
N PHE A 170 11.88 -8.12 -3.56
CA PHE A 170 13.06 -8.47 -2.78
C PHE A 170 14.40 -8.19 -3.49
N ALA A 171 14.41 -8.09 -4.81
CA ALA A 171 15.62 -7.76 -5.57
C ALA A 171 15.99 -6.26 -5.53
N LEU A 172 15.11 -5.40 -5.00
CA LEU A 172 15.25 -3.94 -4.92
C LEU A 172 15.63 -3.47 -3.52
#